data_AF-A0A354JV58-F1
#
_entry.id   AF-A0A354JV58-F1
#
_cell.length_a   1.000
_cell.length_b   1.000
_cell.length_c   1.000
_cell.angle_alpha   90.00
_cell.angle_beta   90.00
_cell.angle_gamma   90.00
#
_symmetry.space_group_name_H-M   'P 1'
#
loop_
_entity.id
_entity.type
_entity.pdbx_description
1 polymer ?
#
loop_
_entity_poly.entity_id
_entity_poly.type
_entity_poly.pdbx_seq_one_letter_code
_entity_poly.pdbx_strand_id
1 'polypeptide(L)'
;VWRCRENYEGTNFRSYNVSIDRYPQLDSSSYVIYNLYNLGMDVETYIQLKDSVFTILNYSNSDFFFSGSGVWHKITQTIHWEYSVSGQVNDPFVSAIFERP
;
A
#
# COMPACT_ATOMS: atom_id res chain seq x y z
N VAL A 1 10.71 -6.19 5.34
CA VAL A 1 10.84 -5.05 4.41
C VAL A 1 10.52 -5.54 3.01
N TRP A 2 9.71 -4.78 2.28
CA TRP A 2 9.29 -5.03 0.90
C TRP A 2 9.79 -3.88 0.02
N ARG A 3 10.25 -4.19 -1.18
CA ARG A 3 10.54 -3.18 -2.19
C ARG A 3 9.26 -2.83 -2.92
N CYS A 4 8.86 -1.57 -2.85
CA CYS A 4 7.78 -1.02 -3.63
C CYS A 4 8.33 -0.43 -4.93
N ARG A 5 7.64 -0.67 -6.04
CA ARG A 5 7.85 0.00 -7.33
C ARG A 5 6.53 0.56 -7.79
N GLU A 6 6.43 1.88 -7.88
CA GLU A 6 5.23 2.59 -8.29
C GLU A 6 5.35 3.15 -9.68
N ASN A 7 4.22 3.22 -10.36
CA ASN A 7 4.08 3.85 -11.65
C ASN A 7 2.83 4.73 -11.64
N TYR A 8 3.03 6.00 -11.99
CA TYR A 8 1.97 7.01 -12.17
C TYR A 8 1.69 7.19 -13.67
N GLU A 9 0.52 7.72 -14.01
CA GLU A 9 0.30 8.23 -15.35
C GLU A 9 1.33 9.33 -15.67
N GLY A 10 2.19 9.10 -16.67
CA GLY A 10 3.03 10.16 -17.23
C GLY A 10 4.55 10.10 -16.97
N THR A 11 5.13 8.94 -16.65
CA THR A 11 6.58 8.58 -16.75
C THR A 11 7.46 8.59 -15.49
N ASN A 12 6.92 8.87 -14.30
CA ASN A 12 7.73 8.80 -13.08
C ASN A 12 7.58 7.43 -12.41
N PHE A 13 8.69 6.71 -12.26
CA PHE A 13 8.76 5.51 -11.43
C PHE A 13 9.38 5.87 -10.08
N ARG A 14 8.74 5.49 -8.97
CA ARG A 14 9.36 5.57 -7.65
C ARG A 14 9.67 4.16 -7.16
N SER A 15 10.84 3.99 -6.57
CA SER A 15 11.17 2.77 -5.84
C SER A 15 11.66 3.11 -4.45
N TYR A 16 11.03 2.49 -3.46
CA TYR A 16 11.30 2.74 -2.05
C TYR A 16 10.91 1.50 -1.25
N ASN A 17 11.22 1.50 0.04
CA ASN A 17 10.92 0.39 0.93
C ASN A 17 9.63 0.67 1.72
N VAL A 18 8.82 -0.37 1.85
CA VAL A 18 7.66 -0.41 2.76
C VAL A 18 7.84 -1.57 3.74
N SER A 19 7.26 -1.42 4.93
CA SER A 19 7.13 -2.51 5.88
C SER A 19 5.66 -2.92 5.95
N ILE A 20 5.42 -4.23 5.99
CA ILE A 20 4.08 -4.78 6.15
C ILE A 20 4.15 -5.73 7.34
N ASP A 21 3.48 -5.35 8.41
CA ASP A 21 3.46 -6.09 9.65
C ASP A 21 2.04 -6.53 9.99
N ARG A 22 1.92 -7.64 10.70
CA ARG A 22 0.62 -8.15 11.14
C ARG A 22 0.05 -7.21 12.20
N TYR A 23 -1.23 -6.87 12.09
CA TYR A 23 -1.93 -6.00 13.02
C TYR A 23 -3.04 -6.78 13.75
N PRO A 24 -2.70 -7.57 14.80
CA PRO A 24 -3.64 -8.50 15.43
C PRO A 24 -4.72 -7.82 16.29
N GLN A 25 -4.64 -6.50 16.51
CA GLN A 25 -5.60 -5.77 17.35
C GLN A 25 -7.00 -5.69 16.71
N LEU A 26 -7.09 -5.79 15.38
CA LEU A 26 -8.37 -5.82 14.66
C LEU A 26 -8.83 -7.26 14.44
N ASP A 27 -8.05 -8.05 13.71
CA ASP A 27 -8.27 -9.49 13.53
C ASP A 27 -7.00 -10.22 13.03
N SER A 28 -7.13 -11.52 12.80
CA SER A 28 -6.02 -12.38 12.35
C SER A 28 -5.54 -12.11 10.91
N SER A 29 -6.36 -11.42 10.12
CA SER A 29 -6.21 -11.09 8.69
C SER A 29 -5.83 -9.63 8.45
N SER A 30 -5.59 -8.87 9.51
CA SER A 30 -5.28 -7.43 9.45
C SER A 30 -3.79 -7.19 9.47
N TYR A 31 -3.36 -6.16 8.73
CA TYR A 31 -1.97 -5.75 8.59
C TYR A 31 -1.88 -4.23 8.59
N VAL A 32 -0.67 -3.73 8.82
CA VAL A 32 -0.33 -2.31 8.68
C VAL A 32 0.81 -2.18 7.66
N ILE A 33 0.64 -1.28 6.70
CA ILE A 33 1.68 -0.85 5.78
C ILE A 33 2.28 0.44 6.31
N TYR A 34 3.59 0.46 6.46
CA TYR A 34 4.36 1.66 6.77
C TYR A 34 4.96 2.24 5.50
N ASN A 35 4.96 3.58 5.41
CA ASN A 35 5.54 4.35 4.31
C ASN A 35 4.88 4.12 2.94
N LEU A 36 3.57 3.82 2.90
CA LEU A 36 2.83 3.75 1.63
C LEU A 36 2.89 5.10 0.90
N TYR A 37 3.11 5.07 -0.42
CA TYR A 37 3.25 6.23 -1.31
C TYR A 37 4.49 7.13 -1.03
N ASN A 38 5.33 6.76 -0.05
CA ASN A 38 6.55 7.48 0.31
C ASN A 38 6.35 8.99 0.51
N LEU A 39 5.40 9.35 1.36
CA LEU A 39 5.05 10.75 1.68
C LEU A 39 6.16 11.52 2.40
N GLY A 40 7.25 10.86 2.83
CA GLY A 40 8.32 11.49 3.60
C GLY A 40 7.95 11.77 5.06
N MET A 41 6.91 11.12 5.55
CA MET A 41 6.41 11.22 6.92
C MET A 41 5.84 9.87 7.38
N ASP A 42 5.64 9.72 8.69
CA ASP A 42 5.11 8.50 9.28
C ASP A 42 3.60 8.39 9.05
N VAL A 43 3.23 7.67 7.99
CA VAL A 43 1.84 7.27 7.71
C VAL A 43 1.71 5.76 7.81
N GLU A 44 0.70 5.34 8.55
CA GLU A 44 0.29 3.94 8.69
C GLU A 44 -0.96 3.73 7.85
N THR A 45 -0.98 2.69 7.02
CA THR A 45 -2.15 2.27 6.26
C THR A 45 -2.59 0.91 6.75
N TYR A 46 -3.78 0.85 7.36
CA TYR A 46 -4.37 -0.36 7.88
C TYR A 46 -5.12 -1.08 6.76
N ILE A 47 -4.80 -2.36 6.57
CA ILE A 47 -5.33 -3.18 5.48
C ILE A 47 -5.86 -4.51 6.02
N GLN A 48 -6.75 -5.15 5.28
CA GLN A 48 -7.25 -6.50 5.57
C GLN A 48 -7.04 -7.41 4.38
N LEU A 49 -6.55 -8.64 4.63
CA LEU A 49 -6.39 -9.67 3.61
C LEU A 49 -7.58 -10.64 3.61
N LYS A 50 -8.31 -10.70 2.50
CA LYS A 50 -9.37 -11.70 2.28
C LYS A 50 -9.24 -12.29 0.88
N ASP A 51 -9.24 -13.62 0.77
CA ASP A 51 -9.19 -14.34 -0.51
C ASP A 51 -8.04 -13.90 -1.45
N SER A 52 -6.89 -13.54 -0.86
CA SER A 52 -5.70 -12.98 -1.55
C SER A 52 -5.82 -11.54 -2.01
N VAL A 53 -6.87 -10.82 -1.62
CA VAL A 53 -7.05 -9.40 -1.87
C VAL A 53 -6.88 -8.62 -0.57
N PHE A 54 -5.96 -7.66 -0.57
CA PHE A 54 -5.87 -6.62 0.43
C PHE A 54 -6.82 -5.49 0.10
N THR A 55 -7.56 -5.03 1.10
CA THR A 55 -8.36 -3.81 1.05
C THR A 55 -7.85 -2.83 2.08
N ILE A 56 -7.89 -1.54 1.75
CA ILE A 56 -7.57 -0.47 2.69
C ILE A 56 -8.78 -0.27 3.61
N LEU A 57 -8.54 -0.34 4.92
CA LEU A 57 -9.56 -0.12 5.94
C LEU A 57 -9.51 1.31 6.47
N ASN A 58 -8.31 1.79 6.78
CA ASN A 58 -8.10 3.11 7.36
C ASN A 58 -6.62 3.54 7.21
N TYR A 59 -6.32 4.77 7.58
CA TYR A 59 -4.97 5.34 7.61
C TYR A 59 -4.84 6.32 8.77
N SER A 60 -3.62 6.52 9.27
CA SER A 60 -3.38 7.34 10.47
C SER A 60 -3.40 8.85 10.24
N ASN A 61 -3.32 9.31 8.99
CA ASN A 61 -3.17 10.73 8.65
C ASN A 61 -4.41 11.30 7.94
N SER A 62 -4.95 12.42 8.42
CA SER A 62 -6.16 13.05 7.88
C SER A 62 -5.95 13.91 6.63
N ASP A 63 -4.71 14.26 6.30
CA ASP A 63 -4.37 15.13 5.17
C ASP A 63 -4.25 14.37 3.84
N PHE A 64 -4.23 13.04 3.92
CA PHE A 64 -4.11 12.13 2.79
C PHE A 64 -5.18 11.05 2.85
N PHE A 65 -5.89 10.86 1.75
CA PHE A 65 -6.95 9.88 1.63
C PHE A 65 -6.50 8.79 0.66
N PHE A 66 -6.40 7.57 1.17
CA PHE A 66 -6.03 6.39 0.39
C PHE A 66 -7.26 5.53 0.08
N SER A 67 -7.37 5.06 -1.16
CA SER A 67 -8.38 4.06 -1.54
C SER A 67 -7.82 3.13 -2.61
N GLY A 68 -8.23 1.86 -2.60
CA GLY A 68 -7.71 0.89 -3.55
C GLY A 68 -7.62 -0.52 -2.97
N SER A 69 -6.95 -1.39 -3.72
CA SER A 69 -6.78 -2.80 -3.35
C SER A 69 -5.48 -3.38 -3.88
N GLY A 70 -5.02 -4.44 -3.23
CA GLY A 70 -3.80 -5.16 -3.62
C GLY A 70 -4.05 -6.65 -3.75
N VAL A 71 -3.57 -7.27 -4.83
CA VAL A 71 -3.68 -8.72 -5.05
C VAL A 71 -2.38 -9.39 -4.64
N TRP A 72 -2.44 -10.28 -3.66
CA TRP A 72 -1.31 -11.11 -3.23
C TRP A 72 -1.15 -12.33 -4.16
N HIS A 73 -0.01 -12.41 -4.83
CA HIS A 73 0.39 -13.53 -5.66
C HIS A 73 1.31 -14.47 -4.86
N LYS A 74 0.74 -15.54 -4.29
CA LYS A 74 1.46 -16.48 -3.39
C LYS A 74 2.66 -17.16 -4.05
N ILE A 75 2.58 -17.45 -5.35
CA ILE A 75 3.64 -18.17 -6.07
C ILE A 75 4.87 -17.28 -6.23
N THR A 76 4.67 -16.03 -6.64
CA THR A 76 5.74 -15.05 -6.88
C THR A 76 6.15 -14.30 -5.62
N GLN A 77 5.39 -14.43 -4.52
CA GLN A 77 5.56 -13.64 -3.30
C GLN A 77 5.53 -12.12 -3.59
N THR A 78 4.64 -11.71 -4.50
CA THR A 78 4.43 -10.30 -4.86
C THR A 78 3.03 -9.83 -4.47
N ILE A 79 2.87 -8.53 -4.28
CA ILE A 79 1.57 -7.88 -4.11
C ILE A 79 1.43 -6.83 -5.20
N HIS A 80 0.37 -6.90 -5.98
CA HIS A 80 0.07 -5.95 -7.05
C HIS A 80 -1.02 -5.01 -6.57
N TRP A 81 -0.69 -3.74 -6.38
CA TRP A 81 -1.58 -2.71 -5.88
C TRP A 81 -2.08 -1.81 -7.00
N GLU A 82 -3.36 -1.50 -6.94
CA GLU A 82 -3.99 -0.40 -7.67
C GLU A 82 -4.73 0.47 -6.66
N TYR A 83 -4.32 1.73 -6.57
CA TYR A 83 -4.84 2.63 -5.56
C TYR A 83 -4.77 4.09 -6.02
N SER A 84 -5.44 4.95 -5.26
CA SER A 84 -5.45 6.40 -5.44
C SER A 84 -5.07 7.10 -4.14
N VAL A 85 -4.49 8.29 -4.28
CA VAL A 85 -4.16 9.19 -3.18
C VAL A 85 -4.77 10.55 -3.48
N SER A 86 -5.54 11.09 -2.55
CA SER A 86 -6.09 12.45 -2.64
C SER A 86 -5.83 13.24 -1.34
N GLY A 87 -6.12 14.54 -1.32
CA GLY A 87 -5.82 15.43 -0.19
C GLY A 87 -4.78 16.49 -0.59
N GLN A 88 -3.63 16.52 0.09
CA GLN A 88 -2.53 17.43 -0.27
C GLN A 88 -1.84 17.10 -1.61
N VAL A 89 -1.93 15.84 -2.04
CA VAL A 89 -1.55 15.37 -3.38
C VAL A 89 -2.78 14.76 -4.03
N ASN A 90 -2.79 14.67 -5.36
CA ASN A 90 -3.92 14.09 -6.09
C ASN A 90 -3.43 13.22 -7.24
N ASP A 91 -3.24 11.94 -6.94
CA ASP A 91 -2.87 10.90 -7.89
C ASP A 91 -4.01 9.88 -7.99
N PRO A 92 -4.88 10.01 -9.00
CA PRO A 92 -6.07 9.17 -9.12
C PRO A 92 -5.74 7.72 -9.52
N PHE A 93 -4.56 7.49 -10.11
CA PHE A 93 -4.14 6.19 -10.63
C PHE A 93 -2.68 5.89 -10.28
N VAL A 94 -2.49 5.11 -9.22
CA VAL A 94 -1.19 4.56 -8.83
C VAL A 94 -1.23 3.05 -8.98
N SER A 95 -0.33 2.51 -9.79
CA SER A 95 -0.07 1.07 -9.87
C SER A 95 1.25 0.77 -9.18
N ALA A 96 1.29 -0.27 -8.36
CA ALA A 96 2.50 -0.61 -7.61
C ALA A 96 2.71 -2.12 -7.47
N ILE A 97 3.98 -2.53 -7.49
CA ILE A 97 4.38 -3.92 -7.22
C ILE A 97 5.24 -3.93 -5.97
N PHE A 98 4.83 -4.74 -5.00
CA PHE A 98 5.56 -4.95 -3.76
C PHE A 98 6.17 -6.34 -3.82
N GLU A 99 7.48 -6.43 -3.63
CA GLU A 99 8.23 -7.68 -3.69
C GLU A 99 9.14 -7.81 -2.47
N ARG A 100 9.34 -9.05 -1.99
CA ARG A 100 10.40 -9.31 -1.03
C ARG A 100 11.73 -9.42 -1.78
N PRO A 101 12.79 -8.73 -1.33
CA PRO A 101 14.12 -8.92 -1.89
C PRO A 101 14.66 -10.34 -1.66
#